data_AF-A0A4R3F757-F1
#
_entry.id   AF-A0A4R3F757-F1
#
_cell.length_a   1.000
_cell.length_b   1.000
_cell.length_c   1.000
_cell.angle_alpha   90.00
_cell.angle_beta   90.00
_cell.angle_gamma   90.00
#
_symmetry.space_group_name_H-M   'P 1'
#
loop_
_entity.id
_entity.type
_entity.pdbx_description
1 polymer ?
#
loop_
_entity_poly.entity_id
_entity_poly.type
_entity_poly.pdbx_seq_one_letter_code
_entity_poly.pdbx_strand_id
1 'polypeptide(L)' 'MSKDGTEDEKAQAAGAVGSTGAADKTEADRRRERAAQKLRENLARRKQQVRARRAGQADETDGLPAAKMDES' A
#
# COMPACT_ATOMS: atom_id res chain seq x y z
N MET A 1 -24.83 3.57 17.95
CA MET A 1 -23.54 2.84 17.84
C MET A 1 -22.88 3.36 16.58
N SER A 2 -21.88 4.23 16.75
CA SER A 2 -21.40 5.14 15.70
C SER A 2 -20.13 4.60 15.03
N LYS A 3 -20.21 4.44 13.71
CA LYS A 3 -19.22 4.67 12.63
C LYS A 3 -17.72 4.36 12.86
N ASP A 4 -17.25 3.48 11.98
CA ASP A 4 -15.92 3.38 11.33
C ASP A 4 -14.85 4.43 11.65
N GLY A 5 -13.64 3.94 11.87
CA GLY A 5 -12.41 4.72 11.95
C GLY A 5 -11.21 3.90 11.48
N THR A 6 -11.10 3.77 10.15
CA THR A 6 -9.90 3.50 9.33
C THR A 6 -8.56 3.50 10.09
N GLU A 7 -7.98 2.31 10.28
CA GLU A 7 -6.63 2.13 10.88
C GLU A 7 -5.46 2.47 9.93
N ASP A 8 -5.71 3.06 8.76
CA ASP A 8 -4.70 3.36 7.73
C ASP A 8 -4.07 4.77 7.85
N GLU A 9 -4.19 5.45 9.00
CA GLU A 9 -3.69 6.83 9.18
C GLU A 9 -2.31 6.97 9.85
N LYS A 10 -1.52 5.89 10.00
CA LYS A 10 -0.27 5.95 10.80
C LYS A 10 1.03 5.60 10.08
N ALA A 11 1.16 5.98 8.80
CA ALA A 11 2.41 5.77 8.03
C ALA A 11 3.12 7.06 7.58
N GLN A 12 2.89 8.21 8.23
CA GLN A 12 3.60 9.45 7.91
C GLN A 12 4.00 10.23 9.17
N ALA A 13 5.13 9.85 9.79
CA ALA A 13 5.95 10.72 10.64
C ALA A 13 7.26 10.01 11.04
N ALA A 14 8.26 10.00 10.14
CA ALA A 14 9.65 9.69 10.52
C ALA A 14 10.62 10.30 9.50
N GLY A 15 10.61 11.62 9.42
CA GLY A 15 11.64 12.40 8.72
C GLY A 15 12.33 13.33 9.70
N ALA A 16 13.45 12.88 10.27
CA ALA A 16 14.59 13.71 10.72
C ALA A 16 15.55 12.86 11.57
N VAL A 17 16.69 12.47 11.01
CA VAL A 17 18.04 12.66 11.56
C VAL A 17 19.07 11.82 10.79
N GLY A 18 20.18 12.43 10.38
CA GLY A 18 21.39 11.70 9.98
C GLY A 18 21.77 11.75 8.50
N SER A 19 22.25 12.90 8.04
CA SER A 19 23.08 13.00 6.84
C SER A 19 24.51 12.56 7.17
N THR A 20 24.91 11.37 6.70
CA THR A 20 26.32 11.02 6.52
C THR A 20 26.49 10.13 5.27
N GLY A 21 26.92 10.74 4.17
CA GLY A 21 27.70 10.07 3.12
C GLY A 21 26.98 9.20 2.08
N ALA A 22 25.67 9.32 1.88
CA ALA A 22 24.99 8.65 0.77
C ALA A 22 24.74 9.66 -0.35
N ALA A 23 25.28 9.40 -1.55
CA ALA A 23 24.97 10.15 -2.76
C ALA A 23 23.46 10.46 -2.80
N ASP A 24 23.12 11.74 -2.97
CA ASP A 24 21.75 12.24 -2.89
C ASP A 24 20.84 11.38 -3.76
N LYS A 25 20.12 10.45 -3.12
CA LYS A 25 19.14 9.61 -3.81
C LYS A 25 18.15 10.55 -4.47
N THR A 26 18.11 10.48 -5.79
CA THR A 26 17.27 11.35 -6.59
C THR A 26 15.81 11.15 -6.18
N GLU A 27 14.96 12.12 -6.46
CA GLU A 27 13.52 11.96 -6.22
C GLU A 27 12.96 10.71 -6.95
N ALA A 28 13.56 10.36 -8.11
CA ALA A 28 13.25 9.14 -8.85
C ALA A 28 13.57 7.87 -8.06
N ASP A 29 14.72 7.82 -7.38
CA ASP A 29 15.09 6.68 -6.53
C ASP A 29 14.10 6.52 -5.36
N ARG A 30 13.70 7.63 -4.73
CA ARG A 30 12.70 7.61 -3.65
C ARG A 30 11.34 7.13 -4.13
N ARG A 31 10.92 7.51 -5.35
CA ARG A 31 9.68 6.99 -5.97
C ARG A 31 9.79 5.49 -6.24
N ARG A 32 10.93 5.03 -6.74
CA ARG A 32 11.20 3.61 -6.99
C ARG A 32 11.17 2.78 -5.71
N GLU A 33 11.77 3.27 -4.64
CA GLU A 33 11.75 2.61 -3.33
C GLU A 33 10.32 2.46 -2.79
N ARG A 34 9.51 3.53 -2.85
CA ARG A 34 8.09 3.47 -2.45
C ARG A 34 7.28 2.51 -3.32
N ALA A 35 7.51 2.52 -4.64
CA ALA A 35 6.84 1.60 -5.55
C ALA A 35 7.21 0.14 -5.25
N ALA A 36 8.48 -0.14 -4.95
CA ALA A 36 8.95 -1.47 -4.60
C ALA A 36 8.34 -1.96 -3.27
N GLN A 37 8.27 -1.10 -2.25
CA GLN A 37 7.63 -1.42 -0.98
C GLN A 37 6.14 -1.74 -1.18
N LYS A 38 5.42 -0.85 -1.87
CA LYS A 38 3.99 -1.05 -2.21
C LYS A 38 3.76 -2.34 -3.00
N LEU A 39 4.66 -2.69 -3.92
CA LEU A 39 4.57 -3.93 -4.68
C LEU A 39 4.70 -5.16 -3.76
N ARG A 40 5.66 -5.16 -2.82
CA ARG A 40 5.84 -6.25 -1.85
C ARG A 40 4.59 -6.45 -1.00
N GLU A 41 4.02 -5.36 -0.48
CA GLU A 41 2.78 -5.39 0.30
C GLU A 41 1.60 -5.93 -0.51
N ASN A 42 1.43 -5.46 -1.75
CA ASN A 42 0.36 -5.95 -2.64
C ASN A 42 0.49 -7.44 -2.94
N LEU A 43 1.70 -7.93 -3.20
CA LEU A 43 1.95 -9.35 -3.42
C LEU A 43 1.65 -10.18 -2.15
N ALA A 44 2.05 -9.69 -0.97
CA ALA A 44 1.76 -10.35 0.29
C ALA A 44 0.24 -10.44 0.55
N ARG A 45 -0.48 -9.34 0.36
CA ARG A 45 -1.94 -9.26 0.49
C ARG A 45 -2.63 -10.21 -0.48
N ARG A 46 -2.25 -10.20 -1.76
CA ARG A 46 -2.79 -11.13 -2.78
C ARG A 46 -2.52 -12.59 -2.44
N LYS A 47 -1.34 -12.91 -1.88
CA LYS A 47 -1.01 -14.28 -1.44
C LYS A 47 -1.87 -14.73 -0.26
N GLN A 48 -2.19 -13.84 0.68
CA GLN A 48 -3.10 -14.14 1.77
C GLN A 48 -4.52 -14.40 1.24
N GLN A 49 -5.04 -13.53 0.37
CA GLN A 49 -6.35 -13.71 -0.27
C GLN A 49 -6.47 -15.05 -1.02
N VAL A 50 -5.48 -15.41 -1.84
CA VAL A 50 -5.49 -16.70 -2.56
C VAL A 50 -5.52 -17.89 -1.59
N ARG A 51 -4.80 -17.81 -0.47
CA ARG A 51 -4.84 -18.85 0.56
C ARG A 51 -6.21 -18.91 1.25
N ALA A 52 -6.80 -17.77 1.59
CA ALA A 52 -8.14 -17.67 2.17
C ALA A 52 -9.19 -18.31 1.24
N ARG A 53 -9.19 -17.94 -0.05
CA ARG A 53 -10.08 -18.53 -1.08
C ARG A 53 -9.93 -20.04 -1.19
N ARG A 54 -8.68 -20.55 -1.18
CA ARG A 54 -8.41 -22.00 -1.21
C ARG A 54 -8.87 -22.72 0.06
N ALA A 55 -8.79 -22.06 1.21
CA ALA A 55 -9.25 -22.57 2.49
C ALA A 55 -10.77 -22.46 2.68
N GLY A 56 -11.50 -21.96 1.67
CA GLY A 56 -12.95 -21.74 1.75
C GLY A 56 -13.36 -20.60 2.69
N GLN A 57 -12.42 -19.71 3.05
CA GLN A 57 -12.71 -18.52 3.83
C GLN A 57 -13.40 -17.47 2.95
N ALA A 58 -14.28 -16.68 3.55
CA ALA A 58 -14.92 -15.55 2.88
C ALA A 58 -13.85 -14.57 2.40
N ASP A 59 -14.02 -14.07 1.17
CA ASP A 59 -13.15 -13.04 0.62
C ASP A 59 -13.70 -11.68 1.03
N GLU A 60 -13.08 -11.06 2.03
CA GLU A 60 -13.47 -9.75 2.54
C GLU A 60 -13.04 -8.59 1.63
N THR A 61 -12.52 -8.88 0.42
CA THR A 61 -12.22 -7.81 -0.54
C THR A 61 -13.49 -7.23 -1.13
N ASP A 62 -13.80 -6.00 -0.74
CA ASP A 62 -14.75 -5.18 -1.47
C ASP A 62 -14.21 -4.92 -2.90
N GLY A 63 -15.08 -5.07 -3.90
CA GLY A 63 -14.73 -4.88 -5.31
C GLY A 63 -14.11 -3.50 -5.53
N LEU A 64 -13.02 -3.43 -6.31
CA LEU A 64 -12.42 -2.13 -6.62
C LEU A 64 -13.47 -1.23 -7.30
N PRO A 65 -13.59 0.05 -6.91
CA PRO A 65 -14.50 0.96 -7.57
C PRO A 65 -14.15 1.03 -9.05
N ALA A 66 -15.18 1.01 -9.90
CA ALA A 66 -15.00 1.18 -11.33
C ALA A 66 -14.16 2.43 -11.57
N ALA A 67 -13.09 2.29 -12.37
CA ALA A 67 -12.30 3.44 -12.78
C ALA A 67 -13.27 4.46 -13.39
N LYS A 68 -13.27 5.69 -12.86
CA LYS A 68 -14.04 6.79 -13.44
C LYS A 68 -13.56 6.89 -14.89
N MET A 69 -14.39 6.47 -15.84
CA MET A 69 -14.13 6.78 -17.23
C MET A 69 -14.26 8.29 -17.31
N ASP A 70 -13.12 8.94 -17.44
CA ASP A 70 -13.01 10.36 -17.74
C ASP A 70 -13.77 10.57 -19.06
N GLU A 71 -14.94 11.20 -18.98
CA GLU A 71 -15.66 11.69 -20.15
C GLU A 71 -14.73 12.68 -20.86
N SER A 72 -14.19 12.23 -22.00
CA SER A 72 -13.40 13.07 -22.93
C SER A 72 -14.31 13.92 -23.80
#